data_AF-A0A645ECP2-F1
#
_entry.id   AF-A0A645ECP2-F1
#
_cell.length_a   1.000
_cell.length_b   1.000
_cell.length_c   1.000
_cell.angle_alpha   90.00
_cell.angle_beta   90.00
_cell.angle_gamma   90.00
#
_symmetry.space_group_name_H-M   'P 1'
#
loop_
_entity.id
_entity.type
_entity.pdbx_description
1 polymer ?
#
loop_
_entity_poly.entity_id
_entity_poly.type
_entity_poly.pdbx_seq_one_letter_code
_entity_poly.pdbx_strand_id
1 'polypeptide(L)'
;MQQNREPSWSEQWKMIQDLVEEKLERRSLVIKLVLFFLGVFVASSLLTGIIVQRQRMKQVVRSNRNGLMMDLQGLRHLIRQSTHGTWDQSDAKTLMAIRRSVLARVSTLETADLRLSKVWSRLMNYLNYVMGAIGEEDQKNETLEGFEKILRRLELVLESDHPSKVEMSSILQDLDQLTAV
;
A
#
# COMPACT_ATOMS: atom_id res chain seq x y z
N MET A 1 -12.21 21.98 -83.65
CA MET A 1 -13.40 22.25 -82.82
C MET A 1 -13.75 20.98 -82.06
N GLN A 2 -13.35 20.87 -80.79
CA GLN A 2 -13.75 19.74 -79.96
C GLN A 2 -15.20 19.95 -79.55
N GLN A 3 -16.07 19.04 -79.99
CA GLN A 3 -17.48 19.02 -79.67
C GLN A 3 -17.61 18.57 -78.21
N ASN A 4 -17.88 19.51 -77.31
CA ASN A 4 -18.28 19.21 -75.94
C ASN A 4 -19.60 18.45 -75.99
N ARG A 5 -19.55 17.12 -75.96
CA ARG A 5 -20.73 16.29 -75.72
C ARG A 5 -21.12 16.46 -74.26
N GLU A 6 -22.28 17.03 -74.01
CA GLU A 6 -22.86 17.05 -72.67
C GLU A 6 -23.18 15.61 -72.25
N PRO A 7 -22.79 15.20 -71.03
CA PRO A 7 -23.02 13.85 -70.54
C PRO A 7 -24.53 13.59 -70.48
N SER A 8 -24.93 12.40 -70.91
CA SER A 8 -26.33 12.01 -70.90
C SER A 8 -26.87 11.94 -69.46
N TRP A 9 -28.19 12.04 -69.30
CA TRP A 9 -28.82 12.00 -67.97
C TRP A 9 -28.43 10.76 -67.15
N SER A 10 -28.27 9.59 -67.78
CA SER A 10 -27.83 8.36 -67.11
C SER A 10 -26.38 8.44 -66.62
N GLU A 11 -25.48 9.08 -67.38
CA GLU A 11 -24.09 9.30 -66.99
C GLU A 11 -23.98 10.30 -65.84
N GLN A 12 -24.79 11.37 -65.85
CA GLN A 12 -24.86 12.33 -64.75
C GLN A 12 -25.36 11.68 -63.46
N TRP A 13 -26.40 10.85 -63.53
CA TRP A 13 -26.92 10.10 -62.38
C TRP A 13 -25.90 9.15 -61.79
N LYS A 14 -25.19 8.41 -62.65
CA LYS A 14 -24.12 7.50 -62.21
C LYS A 14 -22.98 8.26 -61.53
N MET A 15 -22.59 9.40 -62.09
CA MET A 15 -21.53 10.24 -61.53
C MET A 15 -21.93 10.83 -60.16
N ILE A 16 -23.19 11.21 -59.95
CA ILE A 16 -23.71 11.64 -58.64
C ILE A 16 -23.73 10.48 -57.64
N GLN A 17 -24.16 9.30 -58.07
CA GLN A 17 -24.21 8.11 -57.22
C GLN A 17 -22.82 7.73 -56.73
N ASP A 18 -21.83 7.65 -57.62
CA ASP A 18 -20.44 7.33 -57.28
C ASP A 18 -19.86 8.37 -56.29
N LEU A 19 -20.17 9.66 -56.47
CA LEU A 19 -19.67 10.74 -55.61
C LEU A 19 -20.33 10.72 -54.21
N VAL A 20 -21.58 10.30 -54.12
CA VAL A 20 -22.31 10.12 -52.85
C VAL A 20 -21.78 8.90 -52.10
N GLU A 21 -21.57 7.78 -52.80
CA GLU A 21 -21.05 6.53 -52.25
C GLU A 21 -19.63 6.72 -51.72
N GLU A 22 -18.76 7.37 -52.49
CA GLU A 22 -17.40 7.69 -52.07
C GLU A 22 -17.36 8.61 -50.83
N LYS A 23 -18.26 9.61 -50.75
CA LYS A 23 -18.36 10.48 -49.57
C LYS A 23 -18.90 9.74 -48.34
N LEU A 24 -19.82 8.80 -48.51
CA LEU A 24 -20.35 7.95 -47.44
C LEU A 24 -19.27 6.99 -46.92
N GLU A 25 -18.50 6.36 -47.80
CA GLU A 25 -17.39 5.49 -47.43
C GLU A 25 -16.29 6.23 -46.69
N ARG A 26 -15.87 7.41 -47.19
CA ARG A 26 -14.88 8.25 -46.48
C ARG A 26 -15.35 8.65 -45.09
N ARG A 27 -16.62 9.04 -44.92
CA ARG A 27 -17.20 9.36 -43.60
C ARG A 27 -17.24 8.14 -42.69
N SER A 28 -17.61 6.97 -43.21
CA SER A 28 -17.62 5.70 -42.47
C SER A 28 -16.22 5.31 -42.00
N LEU A 29 -15.20 5.45 -42.86
CA LEU A 29 -13.79 5.20 -42.52
C LEU A 29 -13.29 6.17 -41.44
N VAL A 30 -13.61 7.46 -41.55
CA VAL A 30 -13.24 8.47 -40.55
C VAL A 30 -13.88 8.14 -39.20
N ILE A 31 -15.16 7.77 -39.15
CA ILE A 31 -15.85 7.38 -37.91
C ILE A 31 -15.19 6.14 -37.28
N LYS A 32 -14.88 5.11 -38.09
CA LYS A 32 -14.19 3.90 -37.61
C LYS A 32 -12.80 4.22 -37.05
N LEU A 33 -12.03 5.09 -37.71
CA LEU A 33 -10.72 5.56 -37.23
C LEU A 33 -10.85 6.31 -35.91
N VAL A 34 -11.79 7.24 -35.80
CA VAL A 34 -12.02 8.00 -34.56
C VAL A 34 -12.39 7.07 -33.40
N LEU A 35 -13.30 6.11 -33.63
CA LEU A 35 -13.69 5.13 -32.61
C LEU A 35 -12.52 4.23 -32.20
N PHE A 36 -11.68 3.82 -33.16
CA PHE A 36 -10.47 3.05 -32.89
C PHE A 36 -9.49 3.84 -31.99
N PHE A 37 -9.18 5.10 -32.35
CA PHE A 37 -8.31 5.94 -31.53
C PHE A 37 -8.89 6.24 -30.15
N LEU A 38 -10.20 6.47 -30.06
CA LEU A 38 -10.88 6.66 -28.78
C LEU A 38 -10.77 5.39 -27.91
N GLY A 39 -10.96 4.21 -28.50
CA GLY A 39 -10.79 2.93 -27.82
C GLY A 39 -9.37 2.72 -27.31
N VAL A 40 -8.36 2.99 -28.14
CA VAL A 40 -6.94 2.93 -27.75
C VAL A 40 -6.63 3.93 -26.62
N PHE A 41 -7.14 5.15 -26.71
CA PHE A 41 -6.94 6.19 -25.70
C PHE A 41 -7.54 5.79 -24.34
N VAL A 42 -8.78 5.27 -24.34
CA VAL A 42 -9.44 4.80 -23.11
C VAL A 42 -8.68 3.60 -22.52
N ALA A 43 -8.30 2.61 -23.34
CA ALA A 43 -7.54 1.46 -22.89
C ALA A 43 -6.17 1.86 -22.30
N SER A 44 -5.45 2.77 -22.96
CA SER A 44 -4.17 3.31 -22.48
C SER A 44 -4.32 4.05 -21.15
N SER A 45 -5.38 4.85 -20.99
CA SER A 45 -5.66 5.59 -19.76
C SER A 45 -5.97 4.65 -18.59
N LEU A 46 -6.76 3.60 -18.84
CA LEU A 46 -7.06 2.58 -17.83
C LEU A 46 -5.82 1.79 -17.42
N LEU A 47 -5.00 1.36 -18.38
CA LEU A 47 -3.75 0.65 -18.11
C LEU A 47 -2.78 1.51 -17.30
N THR A 48 -2.65 2.79 -17.66
CA THR A 48 -1.81 3.73 -16.92
C THR A 48 -2.32 3.91 -15.49
N GLY A 49 -3.64 4.04 -15.30
CA GLY A 49 -4.25 4.10 -13.98
C GLY A 49 -3.94 2.89 -13.10
N ILE A 50 -4.08 1.68 -13.66
CA ILE A 50 -3.77 0.42 -12.96
C ILE A 50 -2.29 0.34 -12.59
N ILE A 51 -1.38 0.70 -13.51
CA ILE A 51 0.07 0.70 -13.26
C ILE A 51 0.43 1.67 -12.12
N VAL A 52 -0.11 2.89 -12.16
CA VAL A 52 0.14 3.91 -11.13
C VAL A 52 -0.40 3.45 -9.77
N GLN A 53 -1.60 2.88 -9.70
CA GLN A 53 -2.14 2.33 -8.46
C GLN A 53 -1.26 1.20 -7.90
N ARG A 54 -0.78 0.29 -8.76
CA ARG A 54 0.09 -0.80 -8.35
C ARG A 54 1.45 -0.30 -7.85
N GLN A 55 2.01 0.75 -8.47
CA GLN A 55 3.23 1.39 -7.99
C GLN A 55 3.02 2.08 -6.63
N ARG A 56 1.91 2.80 -6.45
CA ARG A 56 1.54 3.42 -5.17
C ARG A 56 1.42 2.37 -4.07
N MET A 57 0.73 1.26 -4.31
CA MET A 57 0.63 0.16 -3.33
C MET A 57 2.00 -0.41 -2.98
N LYS A 58 2.88 -0.66 -3.96
CA LYS A 58 4.26 -1.12 -3.69
C LYS A 58 5.04 -0.12 -2.83
N GLN A 59 4.89 1.18 -3.09
CA GLN A 59 5.55 2.22 -2.31
C GLN A 59 5.00 2.30 -0.88
N VAL A 60 3.68 2.20 -0.71
CA VAL A 60 3.02 2.14 0.61
C VAL A 60 3.53 0.94 1.39
N VAL A 61 3.59 -0.25 0.78
CA VAL A 61 4.12 -1.45 1.44
C VAL A 61 5.59 -1.26 1.85
N ARG A 62 6.46 -0.77 0.96
CA ARG A 62 7.87 -0.52 1.28
C ARG A 62 8.06 0.51 2.39
N SER A 63 7.31 1.62 2.35
CA SER A 63 7.33 2.65 3.39
C SER A 63 6.95 2.07 4.76
N ASN A 64 5.88 1.26 4.78
CA ASN A 64 5.44 0.58 5.99
C ASN A 64 6.44 -0.46 6.50
N ARG A 65 7.14 -1.20 5.61
CA ARG A 65 8.23 -2.12 6.00
C ARG A 65 9.38 -1.39 6.70
N ASN A 66 9.87 -0.29 6.11
CA ASN A 66 10.97 0.49 6.69
C ASN A 66 10.56 1.13 8.00
N GLY A 67 9.34 1.64 8.05
CA GLY A 67 8.77 2.18 9.26
C GLY A 67 8.75 1.15 10.40
N LEU A 68 8.38 -0.11 10.12
CA LEU A 68 8.33 -1.17 11.14
C LEU A 68 9.67 -1.33 11.82
N MET A 69 10.73 -1.31 11.04
CA MET A 69 12.10 -1.37 11.56
C MET A 69 12.38 -0.21 12.51
N MET A 70 12.01 1.03 12.15
CA MET A 70 12.19 2.19 13.03
C MET A 70 11.39 2.09 14.33
N ASP A 71 10.13 1.67 14.26
CA ASP A 71 9.28 1.53 15.44
C ASP A 71 9.81 0.44 16.38
N LEU A 72 10.28 -0.68 15.83
CA LEU A 72 10.89 -1.77 16.59
C LEU A 72 12.23 -1.34 17.21
N GLN A 73 13.06 -0.58 16.49
CA GLN A 73 14.30 -0.03 17.04
C GLN A 73 14.03 0.93 18.20
N GLY A 74 13.02 1.79 18.07
CA GLY A 74 12.58 2.67 19.16
C GLY A 74 12.09 1.87 20.37
N LEU A 75 11.35 0.80 20.12
CA LEU A 75 10.83 -0.07 21.18
C LEU A 75 11.96 -0.85 21.88
N ARG A 76 12.91 -1.40 21.10
CA ARG A 76 14.11 -2.05 21.64
C ARG A 76 14.94 -1.10 22.50
N HIS A 77 15.10 0.14 22.05
CA HIS A 77 15.83 1.16 22.80
C HIS A 77 15.19 1.40 24.17
N LEU A 78 13.86 1.51 24.23
CA LEU A 78 13.13 1.62 25.49
C LEU A 78 13.30 0.41 26.40
N ILE A 79 13.18 -0.80 25.85
CA ILE A 79 13.37 -2.04 26.62
C ILE A 79 14.77 -2.06 27.25
N ARG A 80 15.81 -1.69 26.49
CA ARG A 80 17.19 -1.62 26.99
C ARG A 80 17.42 -0.51 28.01
N GLN A 81 16.72 0.60 27.89
CA GLN A 81 16.81 1.70 28.85
C GLN A 81 16.03 1.44 30.12
N SER A 82 15.03 0.55 30.09
CA SER A 82 14.29 0.15 31.29
C SER A 82 15.17 -0.66 32.24
N THR A 83 15.90 0.03 33.12
CA THR A 83 16.62 -0.61 34.23
C THR A 83 15.63 -1.36 35.10
N HIS A 84 15.78 -2.68 35.19
CA HIS A 84 14.86 -3.56 35.94
C HIS A 84 13.40 -3.51 35.47
N GLY A 85 13.13 -3.16 34.21
CA GLY A 85 11.78 -3.16 33.63
C GLY A 85 10.78 -2.24 34.33
N THR A 86 11.26 -1.21 35.03
CA THR A 86 10.42 -0.07 35.43
C THR A 86 10.45 0.97 34.30
N TRP A 87 9.27 1.38 33.85
CA TRP A 87 9.10 2.32 32.74
C TRP A 87 8.67 3.65 33.33
N ASP A 88 9.40 4.71 33.04
CA ASP A 88 9.15 6.02 33.61
C ASP A 88 8.16 6.85 32.76
N GLN A 89 7.77 8.02 33.27
CA GLN A 89 6.87 8.92 32.54
C GLN A 89 7.49 9.50 31.24
N SER A 90 8.81 9.44 31.09
CA SER A 90 9.52 9.85 29.89
C SER A 90 9.44 8.77 28.80
N ASP A 91 9.48 7.50 29.18
CA ASP A 91 9.27 6.33 28.31
C ASP A 91 7.86 6.30 27.71
N ALA A 92 6.86 6.75 28.46
CA ALA A 92 5.48 6.90 28.00
C ALA A 92 5.35 7.82 26.78
N LYS A 93 6.19 8.86 26.66
CA LYS A 93 6.18 9.77 25.49
C LYS A 93 6.68 9.06 24.23
N THR A 94 7.75 8.28 24.35
CA THR A 94 8.32 7.51 23.25
C THR A 94 7.36 6.40 22.81
N LEU A 95 6.71 5.72 23.75
CA LEU A 95 5.66 4.74 23.44
C LEU A 95 4.46 5.37 22.75
N MET A 96 4.04 6.56 23.18
CA MET A 96 3.00 7.33 22.48
C MET A 96 3.41 7.70 21.06
N ALA A 97 4.68 8.03 20.81
CA ALA A 97 5.19 8.30 19.47
C ALA A 97 5.17 7.04 18.59
N ILE A 98 5.65 5.91 19.12
CA ILE A 98 5.60 4.59 18.44
C ILE A 98 4.16 4.21 18.16
N ARG A 99 3.26 4.37 19.12
CA ARG A 99 1.82 4.12 18.98
C ARG A 99 1.19 4.95 17.86
N ARG A 100 1.46 6.25 17.80
CA ARG A 100 0.95 7.13 16.72
C ARG A 100 1.47 6.69 15.36
N SER A 101 2.75 6.32 15.28
CA SER A 101 3.40 5.79 14.08
C SER A 101 2.72 4.50 13.61
N VAL A 102 2.54 3.53 14.51
CA VAL A 102 1.84 2.26 14.25
C VAL A 102 0.39 2.49 13.80
N LEU A 103 -0.36 3.38 14.47
CA LEU A 103 -1.75 3.68 14.12
C LEU A 103 -1.87 4.28 12.71
N ALA A 104 -1.02 5.23 12.37
CA ALA A 104 -1.00 5.83 11.04
C ALA A 104 -0.70 4.80 9.94
N ARG A 105 0.02 3.73 10.28
CA ARG A 105 0.37 2.67 9.34
C ARG A 105 -0.73 1.62 9.19
N VAL A 106 -1.38 1.23 10.29
CA VAL A 106 -2.58 0.36 10.24
C VAL A 106 -3.59 0.91 9.25
N SER A 107 -3.92 2.20 9.34
CA SER A 107 -4.91 2.83 8.45
C SER A 107 -4.48 2.82 6.98
N THR A 108 -3.18 3.03 6.69
CA THR A 108 -2.68 2.92 5.31
C THR A 108 -2.66 1.49 4.79
N LEU A 109 -2.40 0.50 5.66
CA LEU A 109 -2.27 -0.90 5.29
C LEU A 109 -3.60 -1.63 5.14
N GLU A 110 -4.67 -1.21 5.83
CA GLU A 110 -6.01 -1.77 5.63
C GLU A 110 -6.43 -1.76 4.16
N THR A 111 -5.98 -0.76 3.41
CA THR A 111 -6.28 -0.61 1.98
C THR A 111 -5.27 -1.30 1.06
N ALA A 112 -4.08 -1.65 1.55
CA ALA A 112 -2.96 -2.13 0.73
C ALA A 112 -2.56 -3.59 0.98
N ASP A 113 -2.63 -4.07 2.23
CA ASP A 113 -2.29 -5.42 2.64
C ASP A 113 -3.03 -5.81 3.93
N LEU A 114 -4.11 -6.59 3.78
CA LEU A 114 -4.96 -7.00 4.89
C LEU A 114 -4.26 -7.93 5.90
N ARG A 115 -3.28 -8.73 5.46
CA ARG A 115 -2.54 -9.65 6.35
C ARG A 115 -1.61 -8.86 7.24
N LEU A 116 -0.87 -7.93 6.62
CA LEU A 116 0.02 -7.04 7.33
C LEU A 116 -0.79 -6.14 8.28
N SER A 117 -1.88 -5.50 7.80
CA SER A 117 -2.78 -4.68 8.63
C SER A 117 -3.23 -5.38 9.93
N LYS A 118 -3.73 -6.62 9.86
CA LYS A 118 -4.16 -7.39 11.05
C LYS A 118 -3.04 -7.57 12.08
N VAL A 119 -1.81 -7.73 11.61
CA VAL A 119 -0.64 -7.86 12.45
C VAL A 119 -0.34 -6.54 13.17
N TRP A 120 -0.39 -5.42 12.45
CA TRP A 120 -0.20 -4.10 13.05
C TRP A 120 -1.31 -3.72 14.03
N SER A 121 -2.56 -4.10 13.78
CA SER A 121 -3.64 -3.91 14.75
C SER A 121 -3.38 -4.65 16.07
N ARG A 122 -2.76 -5.84 16.01
CA ARG A 122 -2.38 -6.59 17.22
C ARG A 122 -1.26 -5.90 17.99
N LEU A 123 -0.22 -5.43 17.28
CA LEU A 123 0.85 -4.63 17.89
C LEU A 123 0.28 -3.36 18.55
N MET A 124 -0.63 -2.66 17.86
CA MET A 124 -1.29 -1.45 18.35
C MET A 124 -2.10 -1.69 19.63
N ASN A 125 -2.94 -2.72 19.64
CA ASN A 125 -3.74 -3.09 20.82
C ASN A 125 -2.86 -3.39 22.02
N TYR A 126 -1.68 -3.96 21.76
CA TYR A 126 -0.75 -4.29 22.82
C TYR A 126 0.04 -3.09 23.32
N LEU A 127 0.48 -2.20 22.42
CA LEU A 127 1.04 -0.90 22.83
C LEU A 127 0.06 -0.13 23.72
N ASN A 128 -1.25 -0.20 23.45
CA ASN A 128 -2.26 0.38 24.34
C ASN A 128 -2.28 -0.29 25.71
N TYR A 129 -2.19 -1.62 25.77
CA TYR A 129 -2.15 -2.38 27.02
C TYR A 129 -0.91 -2.02 27.85
N VAL A 130 0.27 -2.08 27.23
CA VAL A 130 1.55 -1.73 27.88
C VAL A 130 1.51 -0.30 28.41
N MET A 131 1.04 0.67 27.61
CA MET A 131 0.89 2.05 28.06
C MET A 131 -0.07 2.20 29.25
N GLY A 132 -1.07 1.33 29.37
CA GLY A 132 -1.99 1.29 30.50
C GLY A 132 -1.37 0.71 31.77
N ALA A 133 -0.36 -0.17 31.62
CA ALA A 133 0.38 -0.78 32.72
C ALA A 133 1.63 0.02 33.14
N ILE A 134 1.99 1.10 32.44
CA ILE A 134 3.13 1.96 32.84
C ILE A 134 2.86 2.57 34.21
N GLY A 135 3.75 2.30 35.16
CA GLY A 135 3.65 2.76 36.54
C GLY A 135 2.93 1.80 37.49
N GLU A 136 2.47 0.64 37.01
CA GLU A 136 1.89 -0.43 37.84
C GLU A 136 2.87 -1.61 37.96
N GLU A 137 3.59 -1.71 39.09
CA GLU A 137 4.61 -2.75 39.32
C GLU A 137 4.05 -4.18 39.24
N ASP A 138 2.79 -4.37 39.65
CA ASP A 138 2.13 -5.68 39.73
C ASP A 138 1.81 -6.30 38.35
N GLN A 139 1.73 -5.49 37.29
CA GLN A 139 1.39 -5.94 35.94
C GLN A 139 2.60 -6.16 35.03
N LYS A 140 3.82 -5.91 35.53
CA LYS A 140 5.05 -5.89 34.75
C LYS A 140 5.34 -7.22 34.04
N ASN A 141 5.31 -8.35 34.74
CA ASN A 141 5.66 -9.65 34.15
C ASN A 141 4.61 -10.11 33.12
N GLU A 142 3.32 -9.88 33.39
CA GLU A 142 2.24 -10.15 32.43
C GLU A 142 2.38 -9.28 31.16
N THR A 143 2.85 -8.04 31.33
CA THR A 143 3.14 -7.09 30.26
C THR A 143 4.41 -7.43 29.47
N LEU A 144 5.36 -8.17 30.03
CA LEU A 144 6.54 -8.64 29.27
C LEU A 144 6.21 -9.93 28.52
N GLU A 145 5.51 -10.89 29.14
CA GLU A 145 5.11 -12.14 28.50
C GLU A 145 4.13 -11.95 27.34
N GLY A 146 3.15 -11.04 27.50
CA GLY A 146 2.22 -10.73 26.42
C GLY A 146 2.92 -10.11 25.21
N PHE A 147 3.99 -9.34 25.45
CA PHE A 147 4.76 -8.66 24.43
C PHE A 147 5.56 -9.68 23.62
N GLU A 148 6.22 -10.60 24.31
CA GLU A 148 6.96 -11.71 23.73
C GLU A 148 6.05 -12.56 22.82
N LYS A 149 4.85 -12.93 23.29
CA LYS A 149 3.87 -13.71 22.51
C LYS A 149 3.46 -13.01 21.22
N ILE A 150 3.32 -11.68 21.24
CA ILE A 150 2.94 -10.91 20.06
C ILE A 150 4.10 -10.79 19.09
N LEU A 151 5.31 -10.52 19.57
CA LEU A 151 6.50 -10.48 18.73
C LEU A 151 6.76 -11.82 18.02
N ARG A 152 6.64 -12.95 18.73
CA ARG A 152 6.74 -14.29 18.13
C ARG A 152 5.68 -14.53 17.06
N ARG A 153 4.43 -14.11 17.30
CA ARG A 153 3.37 -14.18 16.29
C ARG A 153 3.66 -13.27 15.09
N LEU A 154 4.30 -12.13 15.32
CA LEU A 154 4.67 -11.19 14.28
C LEU A 154 5.78 -11.76 13.39
N GLU A 155 6.80 -12.34 14.00
CA GLU A 155 7.89 -13.04 13.33
C GLU A 155 7.39 -14.16 12.41
N LEU A 156 6.38 -14.93 12.84
CA LEU A 156 5.79 -16.00 12.02
C LEU A 156 5.05 -15.50 10.77
N VAL A 157 4.50 -14.28 10.78
CA VAL A 157 3.72 -13.73 9.66
C VAL A 157 4.60 -13.00 8.65
N LEU A 158 5.75 -12.48 9.08
CA LEU A 158 6.69 -11.82 8.18
C LEU A 158 7.39 -12.83 7.26
N GLU A 159 7.73 -12.41 6.04
CA GLU A 159 8.59 -13.16 5.12
C GLU A 159 9.97 -13.41 5.73
N SER A 160 10.64 -14.50 5.38
CA SER A 160 11.93 -14.91 5.98
C SER A 160 13.06 -13.88 5.78
N ASP A 161 13.00 -13.09 4.71
CA ASP A 161 13.97 -12.04 4.36
C ASP A 161 13.57 -10.65 4.91
N HIS A 162 12.48 -10.55 5.68
CA HIS A 162 12.01 -9.27 6.17
C HIS A 162 12.99 -8.67 7.21
N PRO A 163 13.50 -7.44 7.04
CA PRO A 163 14.55 -6.87 7.91
C PRO A 163 14.10 -6.75 9.37
N SER A 164 12.81 -6.52 9.61
CA SER A 164 12.22 -6.48 10.95
C SER A 164 12.31 -7.80 11.73
N LYS A 165 12.55 -8.95 11.08
CA LYS A 165 12.76 -10.21 11.81
C LYS A 165 14.01 -10.16 12.67
N VAL A 166 15.11 -9.62 12.15
CA VAL A 166 16.37 -9.48 12.90
C VAL A 166 16.17 -8.60 14.13
N GLU A 167 15.43 -7.50 13.98
CA GLU A 167 15.12 -6.60 15.10
C GLU A 167 14.20 -7.29 16.11
N MET A 168 13.20 -8.05 15.67
CA MET A 168 12.32 -8.83 16.55
C MET A 168 13.06 -9.88 17.36
N SER A 169 13.91 -10.67 16.73
CA SER A 169 14.72 -11.67 17.45
C SER A 169 15.63 -10.99 18.48
N SER A 170 16.16 -9.81 18.16
CA SER A 170 16.97 -9.03 19.10
C SER A 170 16.15 -8.51 20.29
N ILE A 171 14.93 -8.03 20.04
CA ILE A 171 14.02 -7.59 21.10
C ILE A 171 13.63 -8.76 22.01
N LEU A 172 13.31 -9.92 21.43
CA LEU A 172 12.99 -11.13 22.19
C LEU A 172 14.15 -11.53 23.11
N GLN A 173 15.38 -11.47 22.61
CA GLN A 173 16.57 -11.73 23.43
C GLN A 173 16.74 -10.70 24.57
N ASP A 174 16.50 -9.41 24.29
CA ASP A 174 16.57 -8.35 25.31
C ASP A 174 15.46 -8.54 26.38
N LEU A 175 14.27 -9.04 26.01
CA LEU A 175 13.18 -9.38 26.94
C LEU A 175 13.51 -10.59 27.81
N ASP A 176 14.05 -11.67 27.22
CA ASP A 176 14.46 -12.87 27.95
C ASP A 176 15.47 -12.54 29.06
N GLN A 177 16.35 -11.56 28.81
CA GLN A 177 17.31 -11.08 29.82
C GLN A 177 16.65 -10.32 30.97
N LEU A 178 15.53 -9.62 30.71
CA LEU A 178 14.81 -8.85 31.71
C LEU A 178 13.88 -9.71 32.58
N THR A 179 13.42 -10.85 32.06
CA THR A 179 12.53 -11.79 32.77
C THR A 179 13.25 -12.93 33.47
N ALA A 180 14.55 -13.13 33.21
CA ALA A 180 15.38 -14.17 33.83
C ALA A 180 15.84 -13.87 35.29
N VAL A 181 15.33 -12.80 35.91
CA VAL A 181 15.63 -12.38 37.29
C VAL A 181 14.42 -12.67 38.19
#